data_AF-A0ABD5MIY8-F1
#
_entry.id   AF-A0ABD5MIY8-F1
#
_cell.length_a   1.000
_cell.length_b   1.000
_cell.length_c   1.000
_cell.angle_alpha   90.00
_cell.angle_beta   90.00
_cell.angle_gamma   90.00
#
_symmetry.space_group_name_H-M   'P 1'
#
loop_
_entity.id
_entity.type
_entity.pdbx_description
1 polymer ?
#
loop_
_entity_poly.entity_id
_entity_poly.type
_entity_poly.pdbx_seq_one_letter_code
_entity_poly.pdbx_strand_id
1 'polypeptide(L)'
;MLMTAARVSWAMDCPACGGPVTLEIGPNRLPSTPLTEVVLDAAADERLDVLRTCWDCGWQEERRLRIEAIDTTAGDADTIERARLLEEITDELAAIEALGTLEDTLAEVRRQRRLEPSAEDTDTDATE
;
A
#
# COMPACT_ATOMS: atom_id res chain seq x y z
N MET A 1 -26.85 -2.70 14.63
CA MET A 1 -26.55 -1.30 14.25
C MET A 1 -26.69 -1.22 12.74
N LEU A 2 -27.70 -0.54 12.21
CA LEU A 2 -27.81 -0.36 10.75
C LEU A 2 -26.78 0.69 10.33
N MET A 3 -25.73 0.27 9.62
CA MET A 3 -24.82 1.17 8.91
C MET A 3 -25.59 1.72 7.71
N THR A 4 -26.17 2.91 7.87
CA THR A 4 -26.80 3.63 6.77
C THR A 4 -25.71 4.02 5.80
N ALA A 5 -25.58 3.30 4.67
CA ALA A 5 -24.68 3.68 3.59
C ALA A 5 -25.17 5.00 3.00
N ALA A 6 -24.66 6.12 3.51
CA ALA A 6 -24.93 7.42 2.94
C ALA A 6 -24.26 7.48 1.57
N ARG A 7 -25.04 7.24 0.51
CA ARG A 7 -24.59 7.52 -0.85
C ARG A 7 -24.43 9.03 -0.96
N VAL A 8 -23.20 9.50 -1.01
CA VAL A 8 -22.90 10.88 -1.40
C VAL A 8 -23.22 10.96 -2.89
N SER A 9 -24.45 11.35 -3.24
CA SER A 9 -24.78 11.72 -4.62
C SER A 9 -24.11 13.05 -4.91
N TRP A 10 -22.85 13.00 -5.36
CA TRP A 10 -22.14 14.18 -5.82
C TRP A 10 -22.66 14.54 -7.21
N ALA A 11 -23.71 15.37 -7.28
CA ALA A 11 -24.09 15.96 -8.55
C ALA A 11 -22.92 16.82 -9.03
N MET A 12 -22.26 16.44 -10.13
CA MET A 12 -21.13 17.17 -10.72
C MET A 12 -21.57 18.41 -11.51
N ASP A 13 -22.86 18.73 -11.46
CA ASP A 13 -23.45 19.88 -12.12
C ASP A 13 -23.61 21.04 -11.14
N CYS A 14 -23.42 22.26 -11.64
CA CYS A 14 -23.62 23.47 -10.87
C CYS A 14 -25.10 23.62 -10.51
N PRO A 15 -25.47 23.80 -9.22
CA PRO A 15 -26.86 23.96 -8.83
C PRO A 15 -27.48 25.28 -9.33
N ALA A 16 -26.66 26.27 -9.70
CA ALA A 16 -27.13 27.57 -10.16
C ALA A 16 -27.42 27.60 -11.67
N CYS A 17 -26.62 26.93 -12.50
CA CYS A 17 -26.72 27.02 -13.96
C CYS A 17 -26.68 25.67 -14.71
N GLY A 18 -26.44 24.55 -14.03
CA GLY A 18 -26.25 23.23 -14.65
C GLY A 18 -24.93 23.05 -15.40
N GLY A 19 -24.03 24.03 -15.36
CA GLY A 19 -22.70 23.96 -15.96
C GLY A 19 -21.74 23.03 -15.22
N PRO A 20 -20.58 22.69 -15.82
CA PRO A 20 -19.60 21.80 -15.22
C PRO A 20 -18.97 22.41 -13.96
N VAL A 21 -18.63 21.54 -13.01
CA VAL A 21 -17.99 21.91 -11.75
C VAL A 21 -16.64 21.22 -11.62
N THR A 22 -15.60 21.98 -11.28
CA THR A 22 -14.30 21.44 -10.86
C THR A 22 -14.29 21.21 -9.35
N LEU A 23 -13.49 20.25 -8.92
CA LEU A 23 -13.34 19.85 -7.52
C LEU A 23 -11.86 19.94 -7.13
N GLU A 24 -11.59 20.64 -6.04
CA GLU A 24 -10.26 20.79 -5.44
C GLU A 24 -10.29 20.32 -3.99
N ILE A 25 -9.21 19.70 -3.50
CA ILE A 25 -9.17 19.03 -2.19
C ILE A 25 -8.02 19.58 -1.35
N GLY A 26 -8.34 20.51 -0.44
CA GLY A 26 -7.41 21.11 0.50
C GLY A 26 -6.17 21.76 -0.14
N PRO A 27 -5.35 22.45 0.67
CA PRO A 27 -4.15 23.14 0.15
C PRO A 27 -2.96 22.19 -0.07
N ASN A 28 -3.00 20.97 0.48
CA ASN A 28 -1.83 20.07 0.55
C ASN A 28 -1.91 18.90 -0.44
N ARG A 29 -2.86 18.89 -1.37
CA ARG A 29 -3.01 17.81 -2.36
C ARG A 29 -2.92 18.37 -3.77
N LEU A 30 -2.50 17.52 -4.70
CA LEU A 30 -2.42 17.94 -6.10
C LEU A 30 -3.86 18.18 -6.62
N PRO A 31 -4.08 19.20 -7.47
CA PRO A 31 -5.40 19.46 -8.04
C PRO A 31 -5.97 18.28 -8.83
N SER A 32 -5.10 17.40 -9.32
CA SER A 32 -5.48 16.19 -10.06
C SER A 32 -5.79 14.98 -9.16
N THR A 33 -5.55 15.06 -7.85
CA THR A 33 -5.77 13.92 -6.95
C THR A 33 -7.28 13.62 -6.87
N PRO A 34 -7.72 12.40 -7.23
CA PRO A 34 -9.12 12.04 -7.15
C PRO A 34 -9.59 11.97 -5.70
N LEU A 35 -10.82 12.41 -5.43
CA LEU A 35 -11.41 12.41 -4.10
C LEU A 35 -11.41 11.02 -3.44
N THR A 36 -11.57 9.96 -4.23
CA THR A 36 -11.56 8.58 -3.74
C THR A 36 -10.24 8.19 -3.11
N GLU A 37 -9.12 8.50 -3.76
CA GLU A 37 -7.77 8.24 -3.23
C GLU A 37 -7.54 9.05 -1.95
N VAL A 38 -7.99 10.30 -1.95
CA VAL A 38 -7.91 11.16 -0.77
C VAL A 38 -8.65 10.58 0.43
N VAL A 39 -9.87 10.10 0.21
CA VAL A 39 -10.71 9.51 1.25
C VAL A 39 -10.11 8.20 1.77
N LEU A 40 -9.54 7.38 0.90
CA LEU A 40 -8.93 6.10 1.29
C LEU A 40 -7.65 6.28 2.12
N ASP A 41 -6.85 7.29 1.82
CA ASP A 41 -5.61 7.59 2.56
C ASP A 41 -5.84 8.38 3.86
N ALA A 42 -7.03 8.93 4.05
CA ALA A 42 -7.30 9.79 5.17
C ALA A 42 -7.45 9.00 6.48
N ALA A 43 -6.89 9.53 7.56
CA ALA A 43 -6.96 8.93 8.87
C ALA A 43 -8.40 8.93 9.41
N ALA A 44 -8.69 8.05 10.36
CA ALA A 44 -9.96 8.09 11.09
C ALA A 44 -10.16 9.48 11.71
N ASP A 45 -11.35 10.05 11.55
CA ASP A 45 -11.73 11.40 11.94
C ASP A 45 -10.98 12.55 11.23
N GLU A 46 -10.16 12.27 10.21
CA GLU A 46 -9.57 13.31 9.38
C GLU A 46 -10.65 14.14 8.68
N ARG A 47 -10.37 15.44 8.58
CA ARG A 47 -11.24 16.42 7.92
C ARG A 47 -10.66 16.83 6.59
N LEU A 48 -11.44 16.64 5.54
CA LEU A 48 -11.09 17.01 4.17
C LEU A 48 -11.89 18.24 3.77
N ASP A 49 -11.21 19.32 3.44
CA ASP A 49 -11.82 20.50 2.84
C ASP A 49 -11.90 20.29 1.32
N VAL A 50 -13.10 20.44 0.76
CA VAL A 50 -13.37 20.28 -0.67
C VAL A 50 -13.99 21.55 -1.21
N LEU A 51 -13.35 22.15 -2.21
CA LEU A 51 -13.84 23.31 -2.92
C LEU A 51 -14.43 22.87 -4.26
N ARG A 52 -15.64 23.33 -4.54
CA ARG A 52 -16.33 23.15 -5.82
C ARG A 52 -16.48 24.49 -6.51
N THR A 53 -16.07 24.57 -7.76
CA THR A 53 -16.13 25.81 -8.55
C THR A 53 -16.81 25.55 -9.89
N CYS A 54 -17.83 26.35 -10.21
CA CYS A 54 -18.40 26.41 -11.55
C CYS A 54 -17.79 27.58 -12.31
N TRP A 55 -17.10 27.27 -13.41
CA TRP A 55 -16.44 28.28 -14.24
C TRP A 55 -17.41 29.10 -15.11
N ASP A 56 -18.63 28.57 -15.36
CA ASP A 56 -19.61 29.24 -16.23
C ASP A 56 -20.31 30.43 -15.55
N CYS A 57 -20.63 30.29 -14.26
CA CYS A 57 -21.38 31.31 -13.52
C CYS A 57 -20.66 31.83 -12.27
N GLY A 58 -19.46 31.33 -11.98
CA GLY A 58 -18.67 31.74 -10.81
C GLY A 58 -19.19 31.22 -9.48
N TRP A 59 -20.14 30.29 -9.47
CA TRP A 59 -20.60 29.66 -8.25
C TRP A 59 -19.47 28.89 -7.56
N GLN A 60 -19.34 29.05 -6.25
CA GLN A 60 -18.36 28.36 -5.43
C GLN A 60 -19.01 27.79 -4.17
N GLU A 61 -18.58 26.60 -3.77
CA GLU A 61 -19.01 25.96 -2.54
C GLU A 61 -17.83 25.26 -1.87
N GLU A 62 -17.61 25.58 -0.61
CA GLU A 62 -16.67 24.87 0.25
C GLU A 62 -17.44 23.88 1.13
N ARG A 63 -17.01 22.62 1.15
CA ARG A 63 -17.55 21.57 2.02
C ARG A 63 -16.45 20.95 2.84
N ARG A 64 -16.76 20.65 4.09
CA ARG A 64 -15.89 19.89 4.98
C ARG A 64 -16.45 18.49 5.17
N LEU A 65 -15.68 17.50 4.76
CA LEU A 65 -16.00 16.09 4.95
C LEU A 65 -15.23 15.58 6.17
N ARG A 66 -15.88 14.79 7.02
CA ARG A 66 -15.24 14.03 8.10
C ARG A 66 -15.45 12.56 7.82
N ILE A 67 -14.38 11.78 7.90
CA ILE A 67 -14.45 10.33 7.76
C ILE A 67 -14.66 9.73 9.14
N GLU A 68 -15.86 9.21 9.41
CA GLU A 68 -16.16 8.55 10.68
C GLU A 68 -15.59 7.12 10.72
N ALA A 69 -15.79 6.36 9.64
CA ALA A 69 -15.24 5.03 9.47
C ALA A 69 -15.19 4.66 7.99
N ILE A 70 -14.21 3.84 7.63
CA ILE A 70 -14.17 3.13 6.34
C ILE A 70 -14.32 1.65 6.69
N ASP A 71 -15.42 1.05 6.24
CA ASP A 71 -15.59 -0.39 6.41
C ASP A 71 -14.75 -1.11 5.36
N THR A 72 -13.59 -1.62 5.79
CA THR A 72 -12.69 -2.43 4.96
C THR A 72 -13.12 -3.90 4.91
N THR A 73 -14.08 -4.31 5.74
CA THR A 73 -14.59 -5.69 5.81
C THR A 73 -15.79 -5.91 4.91
N ALA A 74 -16.48 -4.84 4.51
CA ALA A 74 -17.50 -4.84 3.46
C ALA A 74 -16.88 -4.86 2.05
N GLY A 75 -15.91 -5.74 1.81
CA GLY A 75 -15.44 -6.10 0.48
C GLY A 75 -16.20 -7.31 -0.05
N ASP A 76 -16.14 -7.53 -1.36
CA ASP A 76 -16.55 -8.82 -1.93
C ASP A 76 -15.75 -9.93 -1.25
N ALA A 77 -16.45 -10.89 -0.62
CA ALA A 77 -15.82 -11.91 0.20
C ALA A 77 -14.80 -12.72 -0.61
N ASP A 78 -15.08 -12.96 -1.88
CA ASP A 78 -14.17 -13.66 -2.80
C ASP A 78 -12.91 -12.83 -3.08
N THR A 79 -13.04 -11.51 -3.22
CA THR A 79 -11.90 -10.59 -3.39
C THR A 79 -11.02 -10.53 -2.14
N ILE A 80 -11.62 -10.51 -0.94
CA ILE A 80 -10.88 -10.53 0.33
C ILE A 80 -10.14 -11.85 0.49
N GLU A 81 -10.81 -12.98 0.26
CA GLU A 81 -10.21 -14.31 0.37
C GLU A 81 -9.07 -14.48 -0.63
N ARG A 82 -9.26 -14.01 -1.86
CA ARG A 82 -8.19 -14.03 -2.87
C ARG A 82 -6.97 -13.21 -2.45
N ALA A 83 -7.16 -12.02 -1.88
CA ALA A 83 -6.04 -11.20 -1.41
C ALA A 83 -5.26 -11.91 -0.29
N ARG A 84 -5.98 -12.51 0.67
CA ARG A 84 -5.39 -13.32 1.74
C ARG A 84 -4.58 -14.49 1.20
N LEU A 85 -5.12 -15.26 0.25
CA LEU A 85 -4.40 -16.39 -0.37
C LEU A 85 -3.14 -15.94 -1.11
N LEU A 86 -3.17 -14.78 -1.76
CA LEU A 86 -1.99 -14.23 -2.44
C LEU A 86 -0.89 -13.82 -1.45
N GLU A 87 -1.26 -13.27 -0.30
CA GLU A 87 -0.31 -12.94 0.78
C GLU A 87 0.34 -14.23 1.32
N GLU A 88 -0.44 -15.26 1.63
CA GLU A 88 0.06 -16.56 2.09
C GLU A 88 1.04 -17.19 1.09
N ILE A 89 0.70 -17.20 -0.22
CA ILE A 89 1.60 -17.69 -1.27
C ILE A 89 2.89 -16.87 -1.33
N THR A 90 2.81 -15.55 -1.17
CA THR A 90 3.99 -14.68 -1.22
C THR A 90 4.93 -14.97 -0.05
N ASP A 91 4.39 -15.17 1.15
CA ASP A 91 5.18 -15.53 2.32
C ASP A 91 5.82 -16.92 2.18
N GLU A 92 5.09 -17.91 1.65
CA GLU A 92 5.64 -19.23 1.35
C GLU A 92 6.77 -19.18 0.31
N LEU A 93 6.61 -18.37 -0.75
CA LEU A 93 7.65 -18.18 -1.76
C LEU A 93 8.92 -17.57 -1.14
N ALA A 94 8.77 -16.57 -0.28
CA ALA A 94 9.91 -15.98 0.43
C ALA A 94 10.63 -16.99 1.33
N ALA A 95 9.88 -17.88 1.99
CA ALA A 95 10.45 -18.95 2.81
C ALA A 95 11.25 -19.97 1.97
N ILE A 96 10.75 -20.33 0.77
CA ILE A 96 11.46 -21.22 -0.16
C ILE A 96 12.75 -20.57 -0.67
N GLU A 97 12.71 -19.29 -1.06
CA GLU A 97 13.90 -18.56 -1.51
C GLU A 97 14.98 -18.47 -0.41
N ALA A 98 14.57 -18.25 0.83
CA ALA A 98 15.47 -18.25 1.98
C ALA A 98 16.15 -19.61 2.19
N LEU A 99 15.41 -20.73 2.01
CA LEU A 99 15.98 -22.07 2.09
C LEU A 99 16.99 -22.34 0.98
N GLY A 100 16.67 -21.97 -0.27
CA GLY A 100 17.63 -22.09 -1.39
C GLY A 100 18.93 -21.31 -1.12
N THR A 101 18.79 -20.09 -0.60
CA THR A 101 19.95 -19.26 -0.20
C THR A 101 20.80 -19.94 0.88
N LEU A 102 20.17 -20.61 1.85
CA LEU A 102 20.87 -21.36 2.90
C LEU A 102 21.64 -22.56 2.33
N GLU A 103 21.02 -23.31 1.41
CA GLU A 103 21.63 -24.46 0.75
C GLU A 103 22.85 -24.06 -0.07
N ASP A 104 22.75 -22.96 -0.83
CA ASP A 104 23.86 -22.39 -1.60
C ASP A 104 25.00 -21.94 -0.67
N THR A 105 24.66 -21.28 0.43
CA THR A 105 25.64 -20.87 1.45
C THR A 105 26.37 -22.08 2.04
N LEU A 106 25.64 -23.16 2.36
CA LEU A 106 26.24 -24.39 2.86
C LEU A 106 27.15 -25.06 1.82
N ALA A 107 26.73 -25.09 0.55
CA ALA A 107 27.53 -25.62 -0.54
C ALA A 107 28.86 -24.84 -0.69
N GLU A 108 28.81 -23.52 -0.55
CA GLU A 108 30.00 -22.66 -0.60
C GLU A 108 30.92 -22.85 0.60
N VAL A 109 30.38 -22.94 1.82
CA VAL A 109 31.19 -23.27 3.03
C VAL A 109 31.90 -24.62 2.85
N ARG A 110 31.21 -25.63 2.31
CA ARG A 110 31.81 -26.94 2.01
C ARG A 110 32.89 -26.86 0.94
N ARG A 111 32.76 -25.97 -0.05
CA ARG A 111 33.80 -25.71 -1.06
C ARG A 111 35.03 -25.08 -0.42
N GLN A 112 34.85 -24.04 0.39
CA GLN A 112 35.94 -23.35 1.08
C GLN A 112 36.75 -24.29 1.96
N ARG A 113 36.08 -25.12 2.77
CA ARG A 113 36.75 -26.15 3.59
C ARG A 113 37.58 -27.17 2.80
N ARG A 114 37.21 -27.46 1.55
CA ARG A 114 38.01 -28.36 0.67
C ARG A 114 39.23 -27.65 0.08
N LEU A 115 39.20 -26.32 0.02
CA LEU A 115 40.28 -25.50 -0.52
C LEU A 115 41.24 -25.02 0.56
N GLU A 116 40.84 -25.07 1.84
CA GLU A 116 41.74 -24.85 2.97
C GLU A 116 42.79 -25.97 3.03
N PRO A 117 44.10 -25.64 2.94
CA PRO A 117 45.15 -26.63 3.08
C PRO A 117 45.18 -27.18 4.51
N SER A 118 45.32 -28.50 4.66
CA SER A 118 45.49 -29.14 5.97
C SER A 118 46.75 -28.58 6.63
N ALA A 119 46.60 -27.98 7.81
CA ALA A 119 47.72 -27.49 8.63
C ALA A 119 48.47 -28.63 9.35
N GLU A 120 48.47 -29.84 8.77
CA GLU A 120 49.26 -31.00 9.22
C GLU A 120 50.30 -31.30 8.13
N ASP A 121 51.28 -30.43 7.96
CA ASP A 121 52.54 -30.72 7.27
C ASP A 121 53.54 -29.59 7.59
N THR A 122 53.84 -29.41 8.88
CA THR A 122 55.07 -28.74 9.35
C THR A 122 55.40 -29.25 10.76
N ASP A 123 55.47 -30.58 10.92
CA ASP A 123 56.32 -31.12 11.99
C ASP A 123 57.72 -31.26 11.38
N THR A 124 58.51 -30.23 11.59
CA THR A 124 59.89 -30.15 11.10
C THR A 124 60.70 -31.05 12.01
N ASP A 125 60.97 -32.27 11.56
CA ASP A 125 61.89 -33.22 12.19
C ASP A 125 63.27 -32.56 12.35
N ALA A 126 63.50 -32.03 13.55
CA ALA A 126 64.79 -31.56 14.02
C ALA A 126 65.49 -32.75 14.69
N THR A 127 66.18 -33.57 13.89
CA THR A 127 67.16 -34.53 14.41
C THR A 127 68.55 -33.88 14.37
N GLU A 128 69.25 -34.03 15.51
CA GLU A 128 70.56 -33.47 15.94
C GLU A 128 71.74 -33.54 14.95
#